data_AF-A0A4R8ZZQ7-F1
#
_entry.id   AF-A0A4R8ZZQ7-F1
#
_cell.length_a   1.000
_cell.length_b   1.000
_cell.length_c   1.000
_cell.angle_alpha   90.00
_cell.angle_beta   90.00
_cell.angle_gamma   90.00
#
_symmetry.space_group_name_H-M   'P 1'
#
loop_
_entity.id
_entity.type
_entity.pdbx_description
1 polymer ?
#
loop_
_entity_poly.entity_id
_entity_poly.type
_entity_poly.pdbx_seq_one_letter_code
_entity_poly.pdbx_strand_id
1 'polypeptide(L)'
;MTIEAEVGKRATYKDRYKEEDDGLRFQDLEFVGNFIDLPPLKDGILGDKVQKERAQSKVLERVTKDDVLKDQFTIPELNDLNNYLAWNVWDVLVMRATEGVSGMIPRQEYEILAFMHEFYRWPEFLRMTTDEVGAQGILDIGAQSRREIGTKVNGVHDWCIGAVGFGMGRCGLLALDAIKPNDYVEESNEILKFMQRVLYGKRQDGFILNSQDRYRARIHDTDFLQTIIDQIEPLEEGSPRHEQFTRFNAAAELLAFLDHFDCRLGLGDTGPYELPNGNIVIIRDLFVNEEEYHWSDVCGDAGLPHAYTLAIEIDPNAMGLAEIRVNDISTTFTRPKNYIPAIVGGAVFAREKWDTPMANIQTIKIQDLPAQLAKVQQATIKLYTKMSKMSKRELIWAGHDVYYQGMILPHLRRAGTWDKAVQDLQLKEVDQRIANYYYDIQKRGFAQETVPQKIFSGAGYLPFGEKADIRASKASWLF
;
A
#
# COMPACT_ATOMS: atom_id res chain seq x y z
N MET A 1 10.83 -7.08 -23.96
CA MET A 1 11.67 -6.29 -24.89
C MET A 1 12.29 -5.14 -24.11
N THR A 2 13.60 -5.16 -23.84
CA THR A 2 14.29 -4.12 -23.06
C THR A 2 14.43 -2.88 -23.94
N ILE A 3 13.61 -1.86 -23.70
CA ILE A 3 13.82 -0.55 -24.32
C ILE A 3 14.99 0.06 -23.53
N GLU A 4 16.21 -0.08 -24.06
CA GLU A 4 17.35 0.68 -23.59
C GLU A 4 17.04 2.17 -23.79
N ALA A 5 17.29 2.97 -22.75
CA ALA A 5 17.09 4.40 -22.79
C ALA A 5 18.10 5.01 -23.78
N GLU A 6 17.64 5.45 -24.95
CA GLU A 6 18.44 6.35 -25.77
C GLU A 6 18.50 7.70 -25.05
N VAL A 7 19.67 8.00 -24.47
CA VAL A 7 19.99 9.26 -23.81
C VAL A 7 19.62 10.42 -24.76
N GLY A 8 18.73 11.31 -24.31
CA GLY A 8 18.31 12.49 -25.08
C GLY A 8 16.98 12.38 -25.84
N LYS A 9 16.23 11.27 -25.73
CA LYS A 9 14.83 11.25 -26.19
C LYS A 9 13.96 12.15 -25.30
N ARG A 10 13.18 13.04 -25.92
CA ARG A 10 12.19 13.90 -25.24
C ARG A 10 11.23 13.05 -24.40
N ALA A 11 10.94 13.48 -23.19
CA ALA A 11 9.96 12.81 -22.33
C ALA A 11 8.56 12.82 -22.95
N THR A 12 7.86 11.69 -22.88
CA THR A 12 6.50 11.51 -23.41
C THR A 12 5.49 11.08 -22.36
N TYR A 13 5.87 10.99 -21.09
CA TYR A 13 4.99 10.52 -20.01
C TYR A 13 3.65 11.27 -19.91
N LYS A 14 3.60 12.56 -20.28
CA LYS A 14 2.36 13.34 -20.28
C LYS A 14 1.34 12.84 -21.29
N ASP A 15 1.77 12.14 -22.35
CA ASP A 15 0.85 11.50 -23.30
C ASP A 15 -0.01 10.44 -22.60
N ARG A 16 0.50 9.81 -21.56
CA ARG A 16 -0.22 8.81 -20.75
C ARG A 16 -1.40 9.42 -20.00
N TYR A 17 -1.50 10.74 -19.89
CA TYR A 17 -2.59 11.44 -19.21
C TYR A 17 -3.77 11.81 -20.12
N LYS A 18 -3.63 11.61 -21.43
CA LYS A 18 -4.71 11.81 -22.40
C LYS A 18 -5.75 10.71 -22.29
N GLU A 19 -7.02 11.04 -22.46
CA GLU A 19 -8.14 10.12 -22.22
C GLU A 19 -8.06 8.86 -23.09
N GLU A 20 -7.74 9.05 -24.37
CA GLU A 20 -7.60 8.00 -25.38
C GLU A 20 -6.41 7.06 -25.13
N ASP A 21 -5.45 7.47 -24.31
CA ASP A 21 -4.21 6.73 -24.17
C ASP A 21 -4.32 5.53 -23.23
N ASP A 22 -3.77 4.39 -23.66
CA ASP A 22 -3.88 3.08 -23.00
C ASP A 22 -2.70 2.78 -22.05
N GLY A 23 -1.73 3.67 -21.95
CA GLY A 23 -0.50 3.43 -21.19
C GLY A 23 0.44 2.43 -21.86
N LEU A 24 1.57 2.19 -21.21
CA LEU A 24 2.57 1.21 -21.60
C LEU A 24 2.37 -0.09 -20.82
N ARG A 25 2.84 -1.20 -21.38
CA ARG A 25 2.94 -2.46 -20.65
C ARG A 25 4.15 -2.44 -19.73
N PHE A 26 3.94 -2.66 -18.44
CA PHE A 26 5.03 -2.86 -17.49
C PHE A 26 5.37 -4.35 -17.32
N GLN A 27 4.46 -5.23 -17.76
CA GLN A 27 4.64 -6.67 -17.77
C GLN A 27 4.01 -7.30 -19.02
N ASP A 28 4.54 -8.43 -19.47
CA ASP A 28 4.01 -9.18 -20.61
C ASP A 28 2.90 -10.18 -20.19
N LEU A 29 2.64 -10.32 -18.89
CA LEU A 29 1.65 -11.25 -18.33
C LEU A 29 0.22 -10.74 -18.52
N GLU A 30 -0.75 -11.64 -18.53
CA GLU A 30 -2.18 -11.33 -18.66
C GLU A 30 -2.97 -11.83 -17.44
N PHE A 31 -4.08 -11.14 -17.15
CA PHE A 31 -4.98 -11.46 -16.04
C PHE A 31 -6.29 -12.03 -16.56
N VAL A 32 -6.58 -13.29 -16.23
CA VAL A 32 -7.87 -13.93 -16.59
C VAL A 32 -8.91 -13.72 -15.49
N GLY A 33 -8.51 -13.83 -14.22
CA GLY A 33 -9.42 -13.74 -13.08
C GLY A 33 -10.57 -14.75 -13.17
N ASN A 34 -11.78 -14.31 -12.78
CA ASN A 34 -13.00 -15.12 -12.87
C ASN A 34 -13.71 -15.01 -14.23
N PHE A 35 -13.19 -14.22 -15.17
CA PHE A 35 -13.84 -13.95 -16.45
C PHE A 35 -13.25 -14.81 -17.57
N ILE A 36 -13.31 -16.14 -17.40
CA ILE A 36 -12.68 -17.10 -18.32
C ILE A 36 -13.22 -17.04 -19.76
N ASP A 37 -14.44 -16.55 -19.94
CA ASP A 37 -15.10 -16.42 -21.24
C ASP A 37 -14.84 -15.05 -21.91
N LEU A 38 -14.16 -14.12 -21.22
CA LEU A 38 -13.80 -12.81 -21.75
C LEU A 38 -12.31 -12.75 -22.10
N PRO A 39 -11.89 -11.82 -22.98
CA PRO A 39 -10.48 -11.60 -23.23
C PRO A 39 -9.71 -11.30 -21.93
N PRO A 40 -8.49 -11.84 -21.77
CA PRO A 40 -7.63 -11.51 -20.63
C PRO A 40 -7.36 -10.00 -20.53
N LEU A 41 -7.20 -9.52 -19.30
CA LEU A 41 -6.88 -8.13 -18.99
C LEU A 41 -5.38 -7.89 -19.00
N LYS A 42 -5.02 -6.64 -19.29
CA LYS A 42 -3.65 -6.13 -19.29
C LYS A 42 -3.37 -5.35 -18.01
N ASP A 43 -2.09 -5.09 -17.74
CA ASP A 43 -1.67 -4.20 -16.66
C ASP A 43 -1.90 -2.74 -17.03
N GLY A 44 -1.86 -1.86 -16.03
CA GLY A 44 -1.83 -0.43 -16.24
C GLY A 44 -3.17 0.21 -16.63
N ILE A 45 -3.05 1.34 -17.32
CA ILE A 45 -4.17 2.23 -17.68
C ILE A 45 -5.24 1.49 -18.50
N LEU A 46 -4.84 0.65 -19.46
CA LEU A 46 -5.78 -0.14 -20.24
C LEU A 46 -6.56 -1.15 -19.39
N GLY A 47 -5.92 -1.78 -18.41
CA GLY A 47 -6.60 -2.69 -17.49
C GLY A 47 -7.69 -1.99 -16.68
N ASP A 48 -7.39 -0.79 -16.15
CA ASP A 48 -8.36 0.06 -15.44
C ASP A 48 -9.56 0.41 -16.33
N LYS A 49 -9.31 0.86 -17.58
CA LYS A 49 -10.38 1.18 -18.54
C LYS A 49 -11.33 0.00 -18.76
N VAL A 50 -10.78 -1.17 -19.09
CA VAL A 50 -11.60 -2.35 -19.36
C VAL A 50 -12.36 -2.81 -18.12
N GLN A 51 -11.77 -2.68 -16.92
CA GLN A 51 -12.49 -3.01 -15.68
C GLN A 51 -13.66 -2.07 -15.42
N LYS A 52 -13.51 -0.77 -15.68
CA LYS A 52 -14.61 0.21 -15.61
C LYS A 52 -15.71 -0.10 -16.63
N GLU A 53 -15.35 -0.50 -17.85
CA GLU A 53 -16.31 -0.91 -18.88
C GLU A 53 -17.07 -2.19 -18.53
N ARG A 54 -16.43 -3.12 -17.80
CA ARG A 54 -17.05 -4.38 -17.35
C ARG A 54 -17.94 -4.23 -16.12
N ALA A 55 -17.81 -3.13 -15.39
CA ALA A 55 -18.56 -2.90 -14.16
C ALA A 55 -20.07 -2.80 -14.43
N GLN A 56 -20.86 -3.35 -13.51
CA GLN A 56 -22.33 -3.29 -13.58
C GLN A 56 -22.90 -2.06 -12.88
N SER A 57 -22.12 -1.45 -12.01
CA SER A 57 -22.41 -0.25 -11.24
C SER A 57 -21.43 0.88 -11.57
N LYS A 58 -21.63 2.03 -10.95
CA LYS A 58 -20.77 3.21 -11.11
C LYS A 58 -19.73 3.36 -10.00
N VAL A 59 -19.53 2.32 -9.17
CA VAL A 59 -18.62 2.40 -8.01
C VAL A 59 -17.15 2.59 -8.39
N LEU A 60 -16.78 2.26 -9.63
CA LEU A 60 -15.44 2.47 -10.19
C LEU A 60 -15.28 3.80 -10.94
N GLU A 61 -16.36 4.56 -11.10
CA GLU A 61 -16.33 5.93 -11.62
C GLU A 61 -15.96 6.93 -10.51
N ARG A 62 -15.96 8.23 -10.84
CA ARG A 62 -15.79 9.27 -9.82
C ARG A 62 -17.02 9.30 -8.91
N VAL A 63 -16.80 9.05 -7.62
CA VAL A 63 -17.86 9.06 -6.60
C VAL A 63 -18.01 10.46 -5.99
N THR A 64 -19.20 10.76 -5.49
CA THR A 64 -19.46 11.98 -4.74
C THR A 64 -19.31 11.76 -3.24
N LYS A 65 -19.20 12.84 -2.47
CA LYS A 65 -19.20 12.77 -1.01
C LYS A 65 -20.45 12.06 -0.48
N ASP A 66 -21.61 12.33 -1.09
CA ASP A 66 -22.88 11.71 -0.70
C ASP A 66 -22.88 10.19 -0.94
N ASP A 67 -22.25 9.72 -2.02
CA ASP A 67 -22.09 8.28 -2.28
C ASP A 67 -21.24 7.58 -1.22
N VAL A 68 -20.17 8.25 -0.79
CA VAL A 68 -19.22 7.74 0.21
C VAL A 68 -19.81 7.75 1.63
N LEU A 69 -20.70 8.69 1.93
CA LEU A 69 -21.40 8.78 3.20
C LEU A 69 -22.53 7.76 3.37
N LYS A 70 -23.04 7.15 2.29
CA LYS A 70 -23.95 6.01 2.40
C LYS A 70 -23.27 4.86 3.18
N ASP A 71 -24.03 4.20 4.04
CA ASP A 71 -23.48 3.12 4.89
C ASP A 71 -23.35 1.78 4.17
N GLN A 72 -24.05 1.60 3.06
CA GLN A 72 -24.12 0.32 2.37
C GLN A 72 -23.82 0.46 0.89
N PHE A 73 -23.03 -0.47 0.39
CA PHE A 73 -22.99 -0.82 -1.02
C PHE A 73 -24.15 -1.77 -1.35
N THR A 74 -24.54 -1.77 -2.61
CA THR A 74 -25.36 -2.81 -3.22
C THR A 74 -24.50 -4.04 -3.58
N ILE A 75 -25.13 -5.20 -3.79
CA ILE A 75 -24.41 -6.42 -4.22
C ILE A 75 -23.62 -6.21 -5.53
N PRO A 76 -24.17 -5.53 -6.58
CA PRO A 76 -23.39 -5.20 -7.76
C PRO A 76 -22.15 -4.35 -7.47
N GLU A 77 -22.26 -3.34 -6.60
CA GLU A 77 -21.11 -2.50 -6.23
C GLU A 77 -20.04 -3.30 -5.47
N LEU A 78 -20.44 -4.18 -4.54
CA LEU A 78 -19.52 -5.09 -3.86
C LEU A 78 -18.80 -6.02 -4.85
N ASN A 79 -19.53 -6.56 -5.83
CA ASN A 79 -18.96 -7.44 -6.84
C ASN A 79 -18.01 -6.70 -7.79
N ASP A 80 -18.34 -5.48 -8.20
CA ASP A 80 -17.47 -4.65 -9.03
C ASP A 80 -16.18 -4.28 -8.29
N LEU A 81 -16.26 -3.90 -7.00
CA LEU A 81 -15.09 -3.65 -6.16
C LEU A 81 -14.25 -4.92 -5.98
N ASN A 82 -14.87 -6.07 -5.71
CA ASN A 82 -14.18 -7.35 -5.60
C ASN A 82 -13.41 -7.71 -6.88
N ASN A 83 -14.04 -7.54 -8.04
CA ASN A 83 -13.40 -7.80 -9.34
C ASN A 83 -12.28 -6.81 -9.63
N TYR A 84 -12.48 -5.53 -9.31
CA TYR A 84 -11.45 -4.50 -9.50
C TYR A 84 -10.24 -4.75 -8.62
N LEU A 85 -10.46 -5.04 -7.33
CA LEU A 85 -9.39 -5.35 -6.37
C LEU A 85 -8.63 -6.62 -6.79
N ALA A 86 -9.30 -7.65 -7.31
CA ALA A 86 -8.62 -8.84 -7.83
C ALA A 86 -7.62 -8.50 -8.96
N TRP A 87 -8.05 -7.69 -9.93
CA TRP A 87 -7.16 -7.21 -11.00
C TRP A 87 -6.09 -6.27 -10.48
N ASN A 88 -6.43 -5.33 -9.60
CA ASN A 88 -5.51 -4.34 -9.06
C ASN A 88 -4.42 -4.99 -8.20
N VAL A 89 -4.76 -6.00 -7.40
CA VAL A 89 -3.81 -6.87 -6.68
C VAL A 89 -2.82 -7.51 -7.66
N TRP A 90 -3.32 -8.11 -8.75
CA TRP A 90 -2.46 -8.67 -9.78
C TRP A 90 -1.58 -7.60 -10.44
N ASP A 91 -2.15 -6.45 -10.80
CA ASP A 91 -1.47 -5.35 -11.47
C ASP A 91 -0.29 -4.82 -10.65
N VAL A 92 -0.48 -4.62 -9.33
CA VAL A 92 0.56 -4.05 -8.47
C VAL A 92 1.54 -5.08 -7.92
N LEU A 93 1.15 -6.35 -7.76
CA LEU A 93 2.01 -7.40 -7.18
C LEU A 93 2.68 -8.29 -8.21
N VAL A 94 2.08 -8.57 -9.38
CA VAL A 94 2.74 -9.41 -10.40
C VAL A 94 3.90 -8.69 -11.08
N MET A 95 3.86 -7.35 -11.16
CA MET A 95 5.05 -6.54 -11.47
C MET A 95 6.25 -6.87 -10.56
N ARG A 96 5.99 -7.50 -9.41
CA ARG A 96 6.94 -7.82 -8.34
C ARG A 96 7.12 -9.30 -8.09
N ALA A 97 6.48 -10.21 -8.84
CA ALA A 97 6.69 -11.66 -8.68
C ALA A 97 8.17 -12.07 -8.92
N THR A 98 9.01 -11.15 -9.40
CA THR A 98 10.47 -11.28 -9.54
C THR A 98 11.30 -10.60 -8.44
N GLU A 99 10.69 -9.88 -7.49
CA GLU A 99 11.40 -9.23 -6.37
C GLU A 99 11.66 -10.26 -5.24
N GLY A 100 12.85 -10.87 -5.30
CA GLY A 100 13.57 -11.62 -4.26
C GLY A 100 12.77 -12.16 -3.08
N VAL A 101 12.50 -13.47 -3.10
CA VAL A 101 12.12 -14.21 -1.89
C VAL A 101 13.36 -14.28 -0.98
N SER A 102 13.32 -13.57 0.15
CA SER A 102 14.29 -13.78 1.22
C SER A 102 14.10 -15.19 1.77
N GLY A 103 15.11 -16.06 1.62
CA GLY A 103 15.05 -17.42 2.19
C GLY A 103 14.97 -17.45 3.72
N MET A 104 15.18 -16.30 4.38
CA MET A 104 15.08 -16.15 5.83
C MET A 104 13.64 -15.98 6.31
N ILE A 105 12.80 -15.28 5.54
CA ILE A 105 11.48 -14.82 5.99
C ILE A 105 10.37 -15.66 5.32
N PRO A 106 9.54 -16.40 6.10
CA PRO A 106 8.51 -17.31 5.57
C PRO A 106 7.26 -16.53 5.12
N ARG A 107 7.42 -15.78 4.03
CA ARG A 107 6.46 -14.76 3.57
C ARG A 107 5.07 -15.33 3.29
N GLN A 108 4.98 -16.41 2.52
CA GLN A 108 3.69 -16.96 2.10
C GLN A 108 2.88 -17.49 3.29
N GLU A 109 3.54 -18.07 4.30
CA GLU A 109 2.86 -18.60 5.48
C GLU A 109 2.28 -17.50 6.37
N TYR A 110 3.01 -16.41 6.65
CA TYR A 110 2.44 -15.35 7.46
C TYR A 110 1.42 -14.52 6.68
N GLU A 111 1.63 -14.31 5.37
CA GLU A 111 0.73 -13.53 4.52
C GLU A 111 -0.67 -14.15 4.56
N ILE A 112 -0.77 -15.45 4.24
CA ILE A 112 -2.09 -16.10 4.20
C ILE A 112 -2.77 -16.13 5.58
N LEU A 113 -2.02 -16.34 6.67
CA LEU A 113 -2.61 -16.31 8.02
C LEU A 113 -3.11 -14.92 8.38
N ALA A 114 -2.33 -13.88 8.11
CA ALA A 114 -2.73 -12.50 8.37
C ALA A 114 -3.96 -12.14 7.54
N PHE A 115 -3.94 -12.36 6.23
CA PHE A 115 -5.07 -12.00 5.35
C PHE A 115 -6.40 -12.60 5.86
N MET A 116 -6.40 -13.89 6.21
CA MET A 116 -7.60 -14.55 6.73
C MET A 116 -8.02 -13.99 8.10
N HIS A 117 -7.05 -13.61 8.93
CA HIS A 117 -7.31 -13.00 10.23
C HIS A 117 -7.94 -11.62 10.11
N GLU A 118 -7.41 -10.80 9.18
CA GLU A 118 -7.93 -9.49 8.82
C GLU A 118 -9.41 -9.58 8.43
N PHE A 119 -9.76 -10.47 7.48
CA PHE A 119 -11.16 -10.65 7.06
C PHE A 119 -12.09 -11.02 8.21
N TYR A 120 -11.61 -11.84 9.14
CA TYR A 120 -12.41 -12.27 10.28
C TYR A 120 -12.59 -11.23 11.38
N ARG A 121 -11.57 -10.40 11.64
CA ARG A 121 -11.50 -9.54 12.84
C ARG A 121 -11.56 -8.05 12.54
N TRP A 122 -11.00 -7.58 11.43
CA TRP A 122 -11.05 -6.15 11.07
C TRP A 122 -12.45 -5.55 11.02
N PRO A 123 -13.51 -6.23 10.53
CA PRO A 123 -14.85 -5.67 10.56
C PRO A 123 -15.28 -5.17 11.95
N GLU A 124 -14.84 -5.84 13.02
CA GLU A 124 -15.13 -5.43 14.40
C GLU A 124 -14.43 -4.12 14.77
N PHE A 125 -13.13 -4.00 14.44
CA PHE A 125 -12.34 -2.81 14.75
C PHE A 125 -12.72 -1.61 13.88
N LEU A 126 -13.02 -1.85 12.60
CA LEU A 126 -13.41 -0.82 11.64
C LEU A 126 -14.81 -0.28 11.94
N ARG A 127 -15.75 -1.16 12.33
CA ARG A 127 -17.08 -0.75 12.82
C ARG A 127 -16.96 0.05 14.10
N MET A 128 -16.26 -0.48 15.11
CA MET A 128 -16.03 0.23 16.38
C MET A 128 -15.42 1.62 16.14
N THR A 129 -14.43 1.73 15.24
CA THR A 129 -13.81 3.01 14.92
C THR A 129 -14.77 3.95 14.21
N THR A 130 -15.55 3.44 13.26
CA THR A 130 -16.58 4.21 12.55
C THR A 130 -17.66 4.70 13.50
N ASP A 131 -18.06 3.91 14.50
CA ASP A 131 -19.05 4.32 15.50
C ASP A 131 -18.54 5.46 16.38
N GLU A 132 -17.24 5.49 16.70
CA GLU A 132 -16.63 6.54 17.54
C GLU A 132 -16.45 7.87 16.81
N VAL A 133 -15.98 7.84 15.56
CA VAL A 133 -15.66 9.08 14.81
C VAL A 133 -16.68 9.44 13.73
N GLY A 134 -17.65 8.55 13.48
CA GLY A 134 -18.62 8.66 12.40
C GLY A 134 -18.01 8.49 11.01
N ALA A 135 -18.87 8.32 9.99
CA ALA A 135 -18.43 8.25 8.60
C ALA A 135 -17.58 9.47 8.19
N GLN A 136 -17.98 10.68 8.61
CA GLN A 136 -17.22 11.90 8.35
C GLN A 136 -15.82 11.88 8.98
N GLY A 137 -15.67 11.37 10.21
CA GLY A 137 -14.36 11.25 10.85
C GLY A 137 -13.42 10.33 10.08
N ILE A 138 -13.93 9.26 9.45
CA ILE A 138 -13.12 8.39 8.58
C ILE A 138 -12.61 9.13 7.33
N LEU A 139 -13.46 9.99 6.73
CA LEU A 139 -13.00 10.88 5.65
C LEU A 139 -11.93 11.85 6.15
N ASP A 140 -12.10 12.41 7.34
CA ASP A 140 -11.17 13.39 7.90
C ASP A 140 -9.80 12.78 8.21
N ILE A 141 -9.75 11.51 8.65
CA ILE A 141 -8.51 10.73 8.80
C ILE A 141 -7.75 10.67 7.47
N GLY A 142 -8.45 10.31 6.39
CA GLY A 142 -7.85 10.31 5.04
C GLY A 142 -7.38 11.70 4.61
N ALA A 143 -8.18 12.74 4.86
CA ALA A 143 -7.89 14.11 4.44
C ALA A 143 -6.65 14.72 5.12
N GLN A 144 -6.31 14.28 6.33
CA GLN A 144 -5.13 14.79 7.04
C GLN A 144 -3.82 14.52 6.30
N SER A 145 -3.70 13.40 5.58
CA SER A 145 -2.48 13.07 4.83
C SER A 145 -2.19 14.05 3.69
N ARG A 146 -3.17 14.87 3.27
CA ARG A 146 -2.97 15.94 2.28
C ARG A 146 -1.99 17.01 2.76
N ARG A 147 -1.81 17.13 4.08
CA ARG A 147 -0.95 18.14 4.72
C ARG A 147 0.11 17.52 5.64
N GLU A 148 0.41 16.23 5.46
CA GLU A 148 1.42 15.52 6.24
C GLU A 148 2.42 14.80 5.33
N ILE A 149 3.65 14.64 5.82
CA ILE A 149 4.66 13.70 5.31
C ILE A 149 5.14 12.81 6.45
N GLY A 150 5.71 11.65 6.12
CA GLY A 150 6.10 10.65 7.10
C GLY A 150 4.88 10.11 7.85
N THR A 151 3.75 9.92 7.16
CA THR A 151 2.52 9.37 7.74
C THR A 151 2.15 8.05 7.09
N LYS A 152 1.85 7.04 7.91
CA LYS A 152 1.36 5.75 7.41
C LYS A 152 -0.12 5.78 7.00
N VAL A 153 -0.83 6.89 7.19
CA VAL A 153 -2.10 7.12 6.47
C VAL A 153 -1.74 7.47 5.02
N ASN A 154 -1.29 6.47 4.26
CA ASN A 154 -0.76 6.59 2.88
C ASN A 154 -1.45 5.59 1.95
N GLY A 155 -1.06 5.53 0.67
CA GLY A 155 -1.76 4.68 -0.30
C GLY A 155 -1.72 3.20 0.05
N VAL A 156 -0.58 2.67 0.51
CA VAL A 156 -0.43 1.23 0.78
C VAL A 156 -1.31 0.79 1.95
N HIS A 157 -1.32 1.54 3.05
CA HIS A 157 -2.14 1.20 4.21
C HIS A 157 -3.64 1.30 3.90
N ASP A 158 -4.07 2.31 3.14
CA ASP A 158 -5.48 2.42 2.73
C ASP A 158 -5.88 1.29 1.79
N TRP A 159 -5.04 0.99 0.79
CA TRP A 159 -5.26 -0.08 -0.17
C TRP A 159 -5.37 -1.44 0.51
N CYS A 160 -4.53 -1.68 1.52
CA CYS A 160 -4.53 -2.92 2.30
C CYS A 160 -5.88 -3.22 2.94
N ILE A 161 -6.66 -2.20 3.35
CA ILE A 161 -7.98 -2.39 3.97
C ILE A 161 -8.88 -3.24 3.06
N GLY A 162 -9.08 -2.83 1.81
CA GLY A 162 -9.93 -3.57 0.88
C GLY A 162 -9.21 -4.67 0.11
N ALA A 163 -8.00 -4.43 -0.38
CA ALA A 163 -7.30 -5.39 -1.22
C ALA A 163 -6.83 -6.62 -0.43
N VAL A 164 -6.28 -6.41 0.76
CA VAL A 164 -5.72 -7.46 1.60
C VAL A 164 -6.80 -7.96 2.57
N GLY A 165 -7.33 -7.09 3.42
CA GLY A 165 -8.29 -7.47 4.46
C GLY A 165 -9.59 -8.03 3.91
N PHE A 166 -10.16 -7.42 2.89
CA PHE A 166 -11.32 -7.99 2.18
C PHE A 166 -10.91 -9.00 1.10
N GLY A 167 -10.18 -8.56 0.08
CA GLY A 167 -9.93 -9.35 -1.13
C GLY A 167 -9.15 -10.64 -0.89
N MET A 168 -7.89 -10.52 -0.47
CA MET A 168 -7.01 -11.67 -0.22
C MET A 168 -7.49 -12.52 0.96
N GLY A 169 -7.98 -11.87 2.03
CA GLY A 169 -8.48 -12.55 3.22
C GLY A 169 -9.68 -13.44 2.93
N ARG A 170 -10.70 -12.91 2.24
CA ARG A 170 -11.86 -13.69 1.81
C ARG A 170 -11.47 -14.79 0.84
N CYS A 171 -10.58 -14.49 -0.11
CA CYS A 171 -10.06 -15.48 -1.07
C CYS A 171 -9.36 -16.66 -0.35
N GLY A 172 -8.54 -16.39 0.67
CA GLY A 172 -7.86 -17.42 1.45
C GLY A 172 -8.83 -18.35 2.17
N LEU A 173 -9.85 -17.78 2.80
CA LEU A 173 -10.89 -18.55 3.51
C LEU A 173 -11.78 -19.37 2.57
N LEU A 174 -12.13 -18.83 1.40
CA LEU A 174 -12.83 -19.58 0.35
C LEU A 174 -11.98 -20.75 -0.16
N ALA A 175 -10.67 -20.54 -0.35
CA ALA A 175 -9.77 -21.60 -0.82
C ALA A 175 -9.55 -22.71 0.23
N LEU A 176 -9.72 -22.41 1.52
CA LEU A 176 -9.76 -23.42 2.59
C LEU A 176 -11.13 -24.09 2.75
N ASP A 177 -12.14 -23.70 1.97
CA ASP A 177 -13.54 -24.08 2.15
C ASP A 177 -14.06 -23.76 3.57
N ALA A 178 -13.45 -22.77 4.24
CA ALA A 178 -13.82 -22.34 5.59
C ALA A 178 -15.08 -21.46 5.60
N ILE A 179 -15.40 -20.83 4.48
CA ILE A 179 -16.58 -20.00 4.25
C ILE A 179 -17.16 -20.29 2.86
N LYS A 180 -18.41 -19.87 2.62
CA LYS A 180 -19.07 -19.91 1.31
C LYS A 180 -19.13 -18.52 0.67
N PRO A 181 -19.38 -18.43 -0.65
CA PRO A 181 -19.39 -17.15 -1.36
C PRO A 181 -20.36 -16.09 -0.79
N ASN A 182 -21.51 -16.49 -0.23
CA ASN A 182 -22.53 -15.58 0.30
C ASN A 182 -22.42 -15.36 1.82
N ASP A 183 -21.37 -15.87 2.46
CA ASP A 183 -21.12 -15.61 3.88
C ASP A 183 -20.41 -14.24 4.02
N TYR A 184 -20.55 -13.60 5.19
CA TYR A 184 -19.82 -12.37 5.57
C TYR A 184 -20.02 -11.17 4.63
N VAL A 185 -21.21 -11.02 4.05
CA VAL A 185 -21.53 -9.91 3.14
C VAL A 185 -21.53 -8.58 3.89
N GLU A 186 -22.08 -8.56 5.11
CA GLU A 186 -22.12 -7.36 5.95
C GLU A 186 -20.71 -6.91 6.34
N GLU A 187 -19.86 -7.84 6.79
CA GLU A 187 -18.46 -7.57 7.13
C GLU A 187 -17.65 -7.08 5.93
N SER A 188 -17.93 -7.62 4.74
CA SER A 188 -17.31 -7.17 3.50
C SER A 188 -17.68 -5.72 3.17
N ASN A 189 -18.94 -5.33 3.41
CA ASN A 189 -19.38 -3.95 3.28
C ASN A 189 -18.65 -3.03 4.28
N GLU A 190 -18.50 -3.44 5.54
CA GLU A 190 -17.77 -2.63 6.55
C GLU A 190 -16.34 -2.32 6.12
N ILE A 191 -15.58 -3.35 5.73
CA ILE A 191 -14.19 -3.19 5.29
C ILE A 191 -14.11 -2.25 4.08
N LEU A 192 -14.92 -2.51 3.05
CA LEU A 192 -14.88 -1.74 1.81
C LEU A 192 -15.38 -0.31 1.98
N LYS A 193 -16.36 -0.06 2.86
CA LYS A 193 -16.83 1.31 3.15
C LYS A 193 -15.80 2.10 3.92
N PHE A 194 -15.12 1.48 4.89
CA PHE A 194 -14.01 2.12 5.59
C PHE A 194 -12.91 2.50 4.59
N MET A 195 -12.49 1.56 3.74
CA MET A 195 -11.52 1.82 2.67
C MET A 195 -11.97 2.97 1.76
N GLN A 196 -13.21 2.93 1.24
CA GLN A 196 -13.76 3.97 0.36
C GLN A 196 -13.67 5.36 1.01
N ARG A 197 -14.03 5.46 2.29
CA ARG A 197 -14.07 6.72 3.04
C ARG A 197 -12.68 7.30 3.26
N VAL A 198 -11.71 6.50 3.68
CA VAL A 198 -10.32 6.97 3.87
C VAL A 198 -9.71 7.40 2.53
N LEU A 199 -9.83 6.56 1.50
CA LEU A 199 -9.29 6.86 0.17
C LEU A 199 -9.91 8.12 -0.44
N TYR A 200 -11.24 8.27 -0.35
CA TYR A 200 -11.93 9.48 -0.81
C TYR A 200 -11.54 10.71 0.00
N GLY A 201 -11.41 10.56 1.33
CA GLY A 201 -10.92 11.62 2.20
C GLY A 201 -9.52 12.09 1.81
N LYS A 202 -8.64 11.18 1.41
CA LYS A 202 -7.28 11.47 0.96
C LYS A 202 -7.23 12.12 -0.41
N ARG A 203 -7.92 11.52 -1.39
CA ARG A 203 -7.92 11.97 -2.79
C ARG A 203 -8.83 13.18 -2.99
N GLN A 204 -8.53 13.99 -4.00
CA GLN A 204 -9.30 15.23 -4.31
C GLN A 204 -10.03 15.17 -5.66
N ASP A 205 -9.95 14.04 -6.36
CA ASP A 205 -10.39 13.88 -7.75
C ASP A 205 -11.63 12.98 -7.92
N GLY A 206 -12.20 12.52 -6.80
CA GLY A 206 -13.38 11.67 -6.77
C GLY A 206 -13.11 10.20 -7.06
N PHE A 207 -11.87 9.81 -7.37
CA PHE A 207 -11.48 8.40 -7.43
C PHE A 207 -11.10 7.90 -6.03
N ILE A 208 -11.07 6.57 -5.87
CA ILE A 208 -10.63 5.93 -4.62
C ILE A 208 -9.26 5.30 -4.77
N LEU A 209 -8.82 4.88 -5.95
CA LEU A 209 -7.51 4.25 -6.15
C LEU A 209 -6.64 5.07 -7.12
N ASN A 210 -5.32 5.00 -6.93
CA ASN A 210 -4.33 5.63 -7.81
C ASN A 210 -4.43 5.08 -9.23
N SER A 211 -4.66 3.77 -9.39
CA SER A 211 -4.85 3.12 -10.69
C SER A 211 -6.00 3.74 -11.51
N GLN A 212 -7.03 4.27 -10.84
CA GLN A 212 -8.18 4.91 -11.48
C GLN A 212 -7.89 6.31 -12.04
N ASP A 213 -6.83 6.98 -11.54
CA ASP A 213 -6.31 8.25 -12.07
C ASP A 213 -4.96 8.07 -12.75
N ARG A 214 -4.82 6.98 -13.53
CA ARG A 214 -3.63 6.72 -14.35
C ARG A 214 -2.35 6.71 -13.51
N TYR A 215 -2.44 6.15 -12.30
CA TYR A 215 -1.35 5.98 -11.34
C TYR A 215 -0.74 7.31 -10.86
N ARG A 216 -1.56 8.36 -10.77
CA ARG A 216 -1.17 9.63 -10.14
C ARG A 216 -1.67 9.66 -8.70
N ALA A 217 -0.73 9.57 -7.77
CA ALA A 217 -0.95 9.67 -6.34
C ALA A 217 -0.72 11.12 -5.86
N ARG A 218 -1.38 12.10 -6.50
CA ARG A 218 -1.26 13.52 -6.16
C ARG A 218 -2.25 13.89 -5.06
N ILE A 219 -1.83 13.77 -3.81
CA ILE A 219 -2.70 13.94 -2.65
C ILE A 219 -2.45 15.26 -1.91
N HIS A 220 -1.24 15.83 -2.01
CA HIS A 220 -0.87 16.98 -1.20
C HIS A 220 -1.51 18.28 -1.70
N ASP A 221 -1.97 19.11 -0.77
CA ASP A 221 -2.43 20.47 -1.07
C ASP A 221 -1.27 21.29 -1.66
N THR A 222 -1.57 22.14 -2.66
CA THR A 222 -0.54 22.88 -3.40
C THR A 222 0.31 23.77 -2.50
N ASP A 223 -0.29 24.45 -1.53
CA ASP A 223 0.41 25.33 -0.60
C ASP A 223 1.34 24.55 0.33
N PHE A 224 0.87 23.40 0.84
CA PHE A 224 1.69 22.51 1.65
C PHE A 224 2.85 21.92 0.85
N LEU A 225 2.57 21.39 -0.34
CA LEU A 225 3.57 20.82 -1.23
C LEU A 225 4.68 21.83 -1.57
N GLN A 226 4.34 23.10 -1.77
CA GLN A 226 5.33 24.14 -2.05
C GLN A 226 6.33 24.29 -0.90
N THR A 227 5.90 24.16 0.36
CA THR A 227 6.80 24.21 1.53
C THR A 227 7.87 23.11 1.53
N ILE A 228 7.55 21.97 0.92
CA ILE A 228 8.47 20.84 0.75
C ILE A 228 9.38 21.07 -0.45
N ILE A 229 8.83 21.51 -1.59
CA ILE A 229 9.57 21.82 -2.82
C ILE A 229 10.61 22.91 -2.58
N ASP A 230 10.29 23.95 -1.80
CA ASP A 230 11.20 25.06 -1.50
C ASP A 230 12.46 24.64 -0.73
N GLN A 231 12.49 23.43 -0.16
CA GLN A 231 13.64 22.87 0.54
C GLN A 231 14.55 22.02 -0.36
N ILE A 232 14.15 21.76 -1.61
CA ILE A 232 14.91 20.94 -2.55
C ILE A 232 16.24 21.64 -2.88
N GLU A 233 17.34 20.95 -2.61
CA GLU A 233 18.68 21.42 -2.93
C GLU A 233 19.13 20.78 -4.27
N PRO A 234 19.74 21.53 -5.20
CA PRO A 234 20.24 20.97 -6.45
C PRO A 234 21.28 19.88 -6.24
N LEU A 235 21.18 18.81 -7.02
CA LEU A 235 22.09 17.66 -7.02
C LEU A 235 22.61 17.44 -8.43
N GLU A 236 23.87 17.76 -8.68
CA GLU A 236 24.51 17.45 -9.96
C GLU A 236 24.82 15.95 -10.03
N GLU A 237 24.46 15.30 -11.14
CA GLU A 237 24.70 13.87 -11.37
C GLU A 237 26.18 13.52 -11.14
N GLY A 238 26.44 12.48 -10.34
CA GLY A 238 27.80 12.04 -10.00
C GLY A 238 28.56 12.95 -9.02
N SER A 239 27.97 14.04 -8.55
CA SER A 239 28.57 14.84 -7.48
C SER A 239 28.56 14.08 -6.14
N PRO A 240 29.47 14.40 -5.19
CA PRO A 240 29.46 13.79 -3.87
C PRO A 240 28.12 13.94 -3.13
N ARG A 241 27.40 15.05 -3.36
CA ARG A 241 26.08 15.30 -2.77
C ARG A 241 25.01 14.37 -3.37
N HIS A 242 25.02 14.19 -4.68
CA HIS A 242 24.15 13.25 -5.38
C HIS A 242 24.39 11.81 -4.91
N GLU A 243 25.65 11.39 -4.80
CA GLU A 243 26.01 10.07 -4.28
C GLU A 243 25.58 9.86 -2.82
N GLN A 244 25.76 10.86 -1.96
CA GLN A 244 25.29 10.81 -0.57
C GLN A 244 23.77 10.64 -0.47
N PHE A 245 23.02 11.43 -1.24
CA PHE A 245 21.55 11.39 -1.26
C PHE A 245 21.04 10.03 -1.76
N THR A 246 21.52 9.57 -2.92
CA THR A 246 21.09 8.30 -3.53
C THR A 246 21.47 7.09 -2.68
N ARG A 247 22.66 7.08 -2.06
CA ARG A 247 23.07 6.02 -1.13
C ARG A 247 22.23 6.01 0.14
N PHE A 248 21.90 7.18 0.69
CA PHE A 248 21.01 7.30 1.84
C PHE A 248 19.61 6.78 1.53
N ASN A 249 19.00 7.22 0.41
CA ASN A 249 17.70 6.73 -0.06
C ASN A 249 17.67 5.19 -0.12
N ALA A 250 18.64 4.58 -0.80
CA ALA A 250 18.70 3.12 -0.93
C ALA A 250 18.87 2.39 0.40
N ALA A 251 19.70 2.91 1.31
CA ALA A 251 19.94 2.28 2.62
C ALA A 251 18.72 2.40 3.54
N ALA A 252 18.08 3.58 3.58
CA ALA A 252 16.87 3.80 4.37
C ALA A 252 15.69 2.97 3.83
N GLU A 253 15.57 2.84 2.50
CA GLU A 253 14.55 1.99 1.87
C GLU A 253 14.76 0.53 2.26
N LEU A 254 15.99 0.02 2.18
CA LEU A 254 16.31 -1.35 2.60
C LEU A 254 15.98 -1.61 4.08
N LEU A 255 16.30 -0.68 4.97
CA LEU A 255 15.95 -0.81 6.38
C LEU A 255 14.43 -0.80 6.57
N ALA A 256 13.71 0.10 5.91
CA ALA A 256 12.26 0.19 6.00
C ALA A 256 11.58 -1.12 5.56
N PHE A 257 12.08 -1.76 4.50
CA PHE A 257 11.62 -3.09 4.09
C PHE A 257 11.87 -4.14 5.16
N LEU A 258 13.10 -4.22 5.69
CA LEU A 258 13.46 -5.24 6.66
C LEU A 258 12.68 -5.08 7.98
N ASP A 259 12.53 -3.85 8.47
CA ASP A 259 11.75 -3.52 9.67
C ASP A 259 10.29 -3.95 9.55
N HIS A 260 9.78 -3.98 8.32
CA HIS A 260 8.43 -4.44 7.98
C HIS A 260 8.43 -5.85 7.38
N PHE A 261 9.38 -6.72 7.73
CA PHE A 261 9.38 -8.14 7.33
C PHE A 261 9.36 -8.37 5.80
N ASP A 262 10.16 -7.60 5.06
CA ASP A 262 10.22 -7.56 3.60
C ASP A 262 8.89 -7.13 2.94
N CYS A 263 8.11 -6.30 3.64
CA CYS A 263 6.85 -5.73 3.16
C CYS A 263 6.98 -4.25 2.77
N ARG A 264 6.12 -3.81 1.84
CA ARG A 264 6.01 -2.42 1.37
C ARG A 264 5.34 -1.48 2.39
N LEU A 265 4.84 -1.98 3.51
CA LEU A 265 4.27 -1.13 4.58
C LEU A 265 5.30 -0.13 5.16
N GLY A 266 6.59 -0.40 4.96
CA GLY A 266 7.65 0.55 5.28
C GLY A 266 7.76 1.74 4.31
N LEU A 267 6.94 1.83 3.26
CA LEU A 267 7.04 2.85 2.21
C LEU A 267 5.77 3.67 2.04
N GLY A 268 5.91 4.87 1.49
CA GLY A 268 4.81 5.76 1.11
C GLY A 268 5.20 6.78 0.05
N ASP A 269 5.29 6.37 -1.23
CA ASP A 269 5.50 7.32 -2.33
C ASP A 269 4.18 8.06 -2.71
N THR A 270 4.28 9.37 -2.99
CA THR A 270 3.23 10.19 -3.60
C THR A 270 3.78 11.01 -4.79
N GLY A 271 2.91 11.41 -5.70
CA GLY A 271 3.25 12.10 -6.94
C GLY A 271 2.82 11.35 -8.21
N PRO A 272 3.45 11.63 -9.37
CA PRO A 272 4.41 12.70 -9.60
C PRO A 272 3.76 14.09 -9.47
N TYR A 273 4.52 15.06 -8.95
CA TYR A 273 4.14 16.47 -8.91
C TYR A 273 4.95 17.26 -9.94
N GLU A 274 4.29 17.97 -10.86
CA GLU A 274 4.98 18.73 -11.90
C GLU A 274 5.52 20.06 -11.35
N LEU A 275 6.77 20.38 -11.68
CA LEU A 275 7.41 21.65 -11.34
C LEU A 275 7.34 22.65 -12.52
N PRO A 276 7.43 23.97 -12.26
CA PRO A 276 7.43 24.99 -13.31
C PRO A 276 8.57 24.88 -14.32
N ASN A 277 9.71 24.31 -13.91
CA ASN A 277 10.87 24.06 -14.78
C ASN A 277 10.69 22.84 -15.71
N GLY A 278 9.57 22.12 -15.59
CA GLY A 278 9.27 20.92 -16.38
C GLY A 278 9.73 19.61 -15.74
N ASN A 279 10.43 19.66 -14.60
CA ASN A 279 10.80 18.49 -13.82
C ASN A 279 9.59 17.94 -13.04
N ILE A 280 9.78 16.77 -12.44
CA ILE A 280 8.79 16.16 -11.56
C ILE A 280 9.38 15.89 -10.18
N VAL A 281 8.54 15.94 -9.16
CA VAL A 281 8.89 15.55 -7.78
C VAL A 281 8.09 14.33 -7.37
N ILE A 282 8.77 13.42 -6.69
CA ILE A 282 8.17 12.34 -5.92
C ILE A 282 8.48 12.61 -4.45
N ILE A 283 7.47 12.46 -3.60
CA ILE A 283 7.67 12.47 -2.14
C ILE A 283 7.65 11.03 -1.68
N ARG A 284 8.71 10.59 -1.01
CA ARG A 284 8.91 9.21 -0.58
C ARG A 284 9.03 9.15 0.93
N ASP A 285 8.08 8.53 1.59
CA ASP A 285 8.17 8.20 3.01
C ASP A 285 8.83 6.82 3.19
N LEU A 286 9.82 6.75 4.09
CA LEU A 286 10.54 5.54 4.49
C LEU A 286 10.41 5.38 6.00
N PHE A 287 9.56 4.46 6.44
CA PHE A 287 9.32 4.16 7.86
C PHE A 287 10.37 3.19 8.37
N VAL A 288 11.29 3.68 9.18
CA VAL A 288 12.48 2.93 9.64
C VAL A 288 12.41 2.52 11.10
N ASN A 289 11.36 2.91 11.81
CA ASN A 289 11.14 2.58 13.22
C ASN A 289 9.65 2.59 13.56
N GLU A 290 9.11 1.45 13.98
CA GLU A 290 7.73 1.31 14.48
C GLU A 290 7.70 0.79 15.91
N GLU A 291 7.21 1.60 16.84
CA GLU A 291 7.23 1.28 18.28
C GLU A 291 6.35 0.07 18.66
N GLU A 292 5.34 -0.29 17.84
CA GLU A 292 4.56 -1.51 18.07
C GLU A 292 5.33 -2.80 17.78
N TYR A 293 6.39 -2.70 16.98
CA TYR A 293 7.18 -3.85 16.57
C TYR A 293 8.32 -4.06 17.57
N HIS A 294 8.22 -5.13 18.37
CA HIS A 294 9.21 -5.42 19.41
C HIS A 294 10.64 -5.71 18.87
N TRP A 295 10.80 -5.90 17.55
CA TRP A 295 12.11 -6.02 16.90
C TRP A 295 12.68 -4.70 16.39
N SER A 296 11.87 -3.64 16.31
CA SER A 296 12.29 -2.29 15.92
C SER A 296 13.00 -1.53 17.04
N ASP A 297 13.12 -2.12 18.23
CA ASP A 297 13.95 -1.62 19.34
C ASP A 297 15.39 -1.30 18.90
N VAL A 298 15.96 -2.08 17.98
CA VAL A 298 17.30 -1.84 17.43
C VAL A 298 17.40 -0.54 16.61
N CYS A 299 16.29 -0.08 16.03
CA CYS A 299 16.19 1.19 15.33
C CYS A 299 16.10 2.34 16.35
N GLY A 300 15.30 2.17 17.40
CA GLY A 300 15.24 3.09 18.54
C GLY A 300 16.61 3.27 19.23
N ASP A 301 17.33 2.18 19.50
CA ASP A 301 18.67 2.19 20.09
C ASP A 301 19.70 2.91 19.21
N ALA A 302 19.51 2.89 17.89
CA ALA A 302 20.36 3.61 16.94
C ALA A 302 19.97 5.10 16.82
N GLY A 303 18.91 5.54 17.52
CA GLY A 303 18.39 6.90 17.45
C GLY A 303 17.87 7.26 16.06
N LEU A 304 17.14 6.32 15.44
CA LEU A 304 16.44 6.53 14.18
C LEU A 304 15.03 7.10 14.43
N PRO A 305 14.57 8.05 13.59
CA PRO A 305 13.22 8.59 13.66
C PRO A 305 12.20 7.53 13.22
N HIS A 306 10.92 7.79 13.46
CA HIS A 306 9.83 6.98 12.90
C HIS A 306 9.92 6.88 11.37
N ALA A 307 10.11 8.02 10.70
CA ALA A 307 10.19 8.08 9.25
C ALA A 307 11.24 9.08 8.75
N TYR A 308 11.86 8.74 7.63
CA TYR A 308 12.51 9.70 6.74
C TYR A 308 11.62 9.97 5.54
N THR A 309 11.42 11.24 5.18
CA THR A 309 10.77 11.61 3.92
C THR A 309 11.80 12.21 2.98
N LEU A 310 11.80 11.76 1.73
CA LEU A 310 12.65 12.30 0.68
C LEU A 310 11.77 13.00 -0.38
N ALA A 311 12.07 14.26 -0.66
CA ALA A 311 11.58 14.91 -1.88
C ALA A 311 12.63 14.71 -2.96
N ILE A 312 12.26 14.02 -4.04
CA ILE A 312 13.18 13.61 -5.11
C ILE A 312 12.75 14.34 -6.40
N GLU A 313 13.55 15.30 -6.85
CA GLU A 313 13.34 15.97 -8.13
C GLU A 313 14.03 15.19 -9.26
N ILE A 314 13.28 14.87 -10.30
CA ILE A 314 13.72 14.08 -11.46
C ILE A 314 13.56 14.92 -12.72
N ASP A 315 14.59 14.97 -13.56
CA ASP A 315 14.51 15.51 -14.91
C ASP A 315 13.94 14.42 -15.86
N PRO A 316 12.67 14.56 -16.30
CA PRO A 316 12.05 13.55 -17.15
C PRO A 316 12.68 13.48 -18.55
N ASN A 317 13.31 14.56 -19.04
CA ASN A 317 13.95 14.56 -20.36
C ASN A 317 15.33 13.92 -20.33
N ALA A 318 16.12 14.16 -19.27
CA ALA A 318 17.38 13.45 -19.05
C ALA A 318 17.14 11.93 -18.99
N MET A 319 16.02 11.53 -18.39
CA MET A 319 15.58 10.13 -18.30
C MET A 319 15.01 9.54 -19.60
N GLY A 320 14.49 10.38 -20.51
CA GLY A 320 13.60 9.94 -21.58
C GLY A 320 12.32 9.27 -21.05
N LEU A 321 11.74 9.84 -19.99
CA LEU A 321 10.62 9.27 -19.25
C LEU A 321 9.38 9.13 -20.16
N ALA A 322 8.95 7.89 -20.36
CA ALA A 322 7.82 7.51 -21.20
C ALA A 322 6.56 7.21 -20.39
N GLU A 323 6.71 6.76 -19.14
CA GLU A 323 5.61 6.59 -18.18
C GLU A 323 6.14 6.52 -16.75
N ILE A 324 5.38 7.07 -15.81
CA ILE A 324 5.59 6.96 -14.37
C ILE A 324 4.26 6.56 -13.71
N ARG A 325 4.33 5.61 -12.78
CA ARG A 325 3.23 5.13 -11.97
C ARG A 325 3.61 5.23 -10.51
N VAL A 326 2.86 6.01 -9.73
CA VAL A 326 2.85 5.87 -8.27
C VAL A 326 1.59 5.09 -7.93
N ASN A 327 1.75 3.78 -7.76
CA ASN A 327 0.62 2.84 -7.71
C ASN A 327 -0.03 2.79 -6.32
N ASP A 328 -1.05 1.94 -6.17
CA ASP A 328 -1.87 1.87 -4.95
C ASP A 328 -1.08 1.41 -3.73
N ILE A 329 -0.01 0.62 -3.92
CA ILE A 329 0.93 0.23 -2.86
C ILE A 329 2.02 1.28 -2.62
N SER A 330 1.77 2.54 -2.99
CA SER A 330 2.66 3.70 -2.78
C SER A 330 4.09 3.45 -3.25
N THR A 331 4.24 2.83 -4.42
CA THR A 331 5.53 2.54 -5.04
C THR A 331 5.62 3.21 -6.40
N THR A 332 6.74 3.90 -6.63
CA THR A 332 7.05 4.47 -7.93
C THR A 332 7.65 3.42 -8.87
N PHE A 333 7.01 3.25 -10.03
CA PHE A 333 7.56 2.55 -11.18
C PHE A 333 7.68 3.48 -12.39
N THR A 334 8.76 3.34 -13.14
CA THR A 334 9.03 4.17 -14.32
C THR A 334 9.37 3.32 -15.55
N ARG A 335 9.24 3.97 -16.72
CA ARG A 335 9.77 3.51 -18.00
C ARG A 335 10.57 4.65 -18.62
N PRO A 336 11.91 4.52 -18.76
CA PRO A 336 12.80 3.43 -18.31
C PRO A 336 12.75 3.16 -16.80
N LYS A 337 13.22 1.98 -16.32
CA LYS A 337 13.06 1.58 -14.90
C LYS A 337 13.95 2.35 -13.91
N ASN A 338 15.15 2.72 -14.32
CA ASN A 338 16.13 3.35 -13.44
C ASN A 338 16.05 4.88 -13.57
N TYR A 339 15.41 5.53 -12.61
CA TYR A 339 15.33 6.99 -12.55
C TYR A 339 16.47 7.64 -11.77
N ILE A 340 17.32 6.85 -11.08
CA ILE A 340 18.37 7.37 -10.19
C ILE A 340 19.34 8.34 -10.89
N PRO A 341 19.85 8.07 -12.12
CA PRO A 341 20.73 9.00 -12.82
C PRO A 341 20.06 10.34 -13.17
N ALA A 342 18.73 10.36 -13.27
CA ALA A 342 17.97 11.54 -13.62
C ALA A 342 17.53 12.37 -12.40
N ILE A 343 18.01 12.04 -11.20
CA ILE A 343 17.76 12.83 -9.99
C ILE A 343 18.62 14.09 -10.04
N VAL A 344 17.97 15.26 -10.06
CA VAL A 344 18.62 16.58 -10.18
C VAL A 344 18.45 17.47 -8.96
N GLY A 345 17.68 17.01 -7.97
CA GLY A 345 17.45 17.73 -6.72
C GLY A 345 16.94 16.80 -5.61
N GLY A 346 17.21 17.16 -4.36
CA GLY A 346 16.77 16.40 -3.21
C GLY A 346 16.60 17.21 -1.92
N ALA A 347 15.62 16.81 -1.11
CA ALA A 347 15.50 17.22 0.30
C ALA A 347 15.19 15.99 1.16
N VAL A 348 15.61 16.02 2.42
CA VAL A 348 15.34 14.95 3.39
C VAL A 348 14.75 15.54 4.66
N PHE A 349 13.69 14.90 5.16
CA PHE A 349 13.01 15.26 6.40
C PHE A 349 12.99 14.07 7.36
N ALA A 350 12.98 14.35 8.66
CA ALA A 350 12.82 13.35 9.70
C ALA A 350 11.59 13.66 10.56
N ARG A 351 10.74 12.66 10.71
CA ARG A 351 9.61 12.67 11.64
C ARG A 351 9.95 11.75 12.82
N GLU A 352 10.28 12.35 13.97
CA GLU A 352 10.83 11.61 15.12
C GLU A 352 9.89 10.52 15.64
N LYS A 353 8.59 10.81 15.75
CA LYS A 353 7.53 9.89 16.18
C LYS A 353 6.36 9.92 15.21
N TRP A 354 5.55 8.85 15.21
CA TRP A 354 4.36 8.75 14.35
C TRP A 354 3.38 9.92 14.53
N ASP A 355 3.32 10.52 15.72
CA ASP A 355 2.44 11.63 16.08
C ASP A 355 3.15 13.00 16.13
N THR A 356 4.42 13.07 15.72
CA THR A 356 5.16 14.34 15.69
C THR A 356 4.39 15.35 14.83
N PRO A 357 4.04 16.53 15.38
CA PRO A 357 3.35 17.57 14.63
C PRO A 357 4.17 18.05 13.44
N MET A 358 3.50 18.40 12.34
CA MET A 358 4.16 18.86 11.10
C MET A 358 5.10 20.05 11.31
N ALA A 359 4.77 20.96 12.22
CA ALA A 359 5.62 22.11 12.57
C ALA A 359 6.96 21.72 13.22
N ASN A 360 7.09 20.49 13.71
CA ASN A 360 8.27 19.96 14.39
C ASN A 360 9.07 18.97 13.54
N ILE A 361 8.69 18.74 12.28
CA ILE A 361 9.48 17.92 11.36
C ILE A 361 10.80 18.62 11.07
N GLN A 362 11.89 17.85 11.13
CA GLN A 362 13.24 18.38 10.95
C GLN A 362 13.71 18.18 9.51
N THR A 363 14.24 19.22 8.88
CA THR A 363 14.96 19.10 7.61
C THR A 363 16.40 18.66 7.88
N ILE A 364 16.85 17.58 7.25
CA ILE A 364 18.22 17.10 7.31
C ILE A 364 18.98 17.62 6.09
N LYS A 365 20.08 18.33 6.32
CA LYS A 365 20.94 18.82 5.24
C LYS A 365 21.67 17.66 4.57
N ILE A 366 21.85 17.76 3.25
CA ILE A 366 22.51 16.70 2.45
C ILE A 366 23.90 16.35 3.02
N GLN A 367 24.66 17.35 3.47
CA GLN A 367 25.97 17.17 4.08
C GLN A 367 25.97 16.34 5.39
N ASP A 368 24.82 16.27 6.08
CA ASP A 368 24.65 15.55 7.35
C ASP A 368 24.12 14.11 7.15
N LEU A 369 23.73 13.74 5.92
CA LEU A 369 23.28 12.39 5.59
C LEU A 369 24.29 11.28 5.91
N PRO A 370 25.63 11.46 5.81
CA PRO A 370 26.58 10.42 6.20
C PRO A 370 26.42 9.95 7.66
N ALA A 371 26.06 10.86 8.57
CA ALA A 371 25.83 10.51 9.97
C ALA A 371 24.54 9.68 10.14
N GLN A 372 23.47 10.03 9.42
CA GLN A 372 22.22 9.26 9.45
C GLN A 372 22.38 7.90 8.77
N LEU A 373 23.11 7.85 7.66
CA LEU A 373 23.43 6.62 6.94
C LEU A 373 24.14 5.60 7.85
N ALA A 374 25.08 6.05 8.69
CA ALA A 374 25.78 5.18 9.62
C ALA A 374 24.82 4.54 10.65
N LYS A 375 23.85 5.31 11.16
CA LYS A 375 22.80 4.79 12.06
C LYS A 375 21.91 3.76 11.36
N VAL A 376 21.45 4.08 10.15
CA VAL A 376 20.62 3.18 9.32
C VAL A 376 21.35 1.85 9.10
N GLN A 377 22.61 1.89 8.65
CA GLN A 377 23.41 0.69 8.43
C GLN A 377 23.63 -0.13 9.71
N GLN A 378 23.88 0.53 10.84
CA GLN A 378 24.03 -0.14 12.13
C GLN A 378 22.73 -0.86 12.54
N ALA A 379 21.58 -0.18 12.42
CA ALA A 379 20.28 -0.75 12.72
C ALA A 379 19.96 -1.93 11.80
N THR A 380 20.20 -1.82 10.49
CA THR A 380 20.01 -2.91 9.51
C THR A 380 20.78 -4.16 9.92
N ILE A 381 22.07 -4.05 10.26
CA ILE A 381 22.88 -5.21 10.67
C ILE A 381 22.35 -5.84 11.96
N LYS A 382 22.00 -5.02 12.96
CA LYS A 382 21.42 -5.49 14.22
C LYS A 382 20.08 -6.19 14.00
N LEU A 383 19.24 -5.64 13.14
CA LEU A 383 17.93 -6.18 12.82
C LEU A 383 18.04 -7.54 12.12
N TYR A 384 18.90 -7.66 11.10
CA TYR A 384 19.21 -8.95 10.48
C TYR A 384 19.68 -9.98 11.51
N THR A 385 20.56 -9.58 12.43
CA THR A 385 21.07 -10.46 13.49
C THR A 385 19.97 -10.90 14.46
N LYS A 386 19.00 -10.02 14.74
CA LYS A 386 17.85 -10.32 15.61
C LYS A 386 16.89 -11.29 14.90
N MET A 387 16.51 -10.99 13.66
CA MET A 387 15.64 -11.84 12.85
C MET A 387 16.24 -13.22 12.57
N SER A 388 17.55 -13.31 12.29
CA SER A 388 18.20 -14.60 12.03
C SER A 388 18.21 -15.55 13.23
N LYS A 389 17.94 -15.04 14.44
CA LYS A 389 17.85 -15.83 15.68
C LYS A 389 16.42 -16.24 16.02
N MET A 390 15.42 -15.65 15.36
CA MET A 390 14.02 -16.04 15.52
C MET A 390 13.81 -17.43 14.90
N SER A 391 13.07 -18.28 15.60
CA SER A 391 12.55 -19.52 15.03
C SER A 391 11.59 -19.23 13.87
N LYS A 392 11.38 -20.21 12.98
CA LYS A 392 10.40 -20.08 11.89
C LYS A 392 9.03 -19.64 12.41
N ARG A 393 8.59 -20.16 13.57
CA ARG A 393 7.30 -19.80 14.16
C ARG A 393 7.27 -18.34 14.60
N GLU A 394 8.33 -17.85 15.25
CA GLU A 394 8.44 -16.44 15.64
C GLU A 394 8.43 -15.53 14.42
N LEU A 395 9.15 -15.89 13.35
CA LEU A 395 9.15 -15.15 12.09
C LEU A 395 7.76 -15.10 11.43
N ILE A 396 7.00 -16.19 11.48
CA ILE A 396 5.62 -16.23 10.96
C ILE A 396 4.73 -15.27 11.76
N TRP A 397 4.77 -15.31 13.09
CA TRP A 397 3.89 -14.46 13.90
C TRP A 397 4.30 -12.98 13.88
N ALA A 398 5.60 -12.70 13.80
CA ALA A 398 6.09 -11.33 13.63
C ALA A 398 5.69 -10.74 12.27
N GLY A 399 5.86 -11.50 11.17
CA GLY A 399 5.37 -11.08 9.86
C GLY A 399 3.84 -10.96 9.80
N HIS A 400 3.13 -11.84 10.52
CA HIS A 400 1.68 -11.75 10.68
C HIS A 400 1.28 -10.43 11.36
N ASP A 401 1.96 -10.02 12.43
CA ASP A 401 1.63 -8.78 13.15
C ASP A 401 1.85 -7.54 12.28
N VAL A 402 2.89 -7.53 11.44
CA VAL A 402 3.12 -6.46 10.45
C VAL A 402 1.91 -6.30 9.51
N TYR A 403 1.35 -7.40 9.03
CA TYR A 403 0.21 -7.38 8.12
C TYR A 403 -1.10 -7.12 8.87
N TYR A 404 -1.44 -7.96 9.83
CA TYR A 404 -2.72 -7.92 10.52
C TYR A 404 -2.91 -6.67 11.38
N GLN A 405 -1.91 -6.29 12.18
CA GLN A 405 -2.01 -5.12 13.06
C GLN A 405 -1.47 -3.88 12.36
N GLY A 406 -0.28 -4.00 11.76
CA GLY A 406 0.45 -2.89 11.16
C GLY A 406 -0.31 -2.21 10.01
N MET A 407 -1.11 -2.93 9.22
CA MET A 407 -1.86 -2.34 8.11
C MET A 407 -2.93 -1.34 8.56
N ILE A 408 -3.67 -1.63 9.64
CA ILE A 408 -4.75 -0.77 10.15
C ILE A 408 -4.34 0.15 11.31
N LEU A 409 -3.16 -0.10 11.90
CA LEU A 409 -2.59 0.69 12.99
C LEU A 409 -2.67 2.22 12.78
N PRO A 410 -2.32 2.77 11.59
CA PRO A 410 -2.32 4.22 11.40
C PRO A 410 -3.71 4.83 11.53
N HIS A 411 -4.73 4.16 10.99
CA HIS A 411 -6.11 4.64 11.02
C HIS A 411 -6.68 4.59 12.43
N LEU A 412 -6.42 3.49 13.18
CA LEU A 412 -6.84 3.35 14.57
C LEU A 412 -6.15 4.37 15.49
N ARG A 413 -4.84 4.60 15.31
CA ARG A 413 -4.10 5.65 16.03
C ARG A 413 -4.68 7.02 15.75
N ARG A 414 -4.99 7.32 14.47
CA ARG A 414 -5.53 8.63 14.08
C ARG A 414 -6.95 8.86 14.59
N ALA A 415 -7.75 7.81 14.68
CA ALA A 415 -9.07 7.85 15.28
C ALA A 415 -9.05 7.91 16.82
N GLY A 416 -7.90 7.65 17.45
CA GLY A 416 -7.79 7.52 18.91
C GLY A 416 -8.41 6.22 19.45
N THR A 417 -8.57 5.20 18.61
CA THR A 417 -9.25 3.94 18.95
C THR A 417 -8.31 2.74 19.09
N TRP A 418 -6.99 2.93 18.88
CA TRP A 418 -5.99 1.87 19.02
C TRP A 418 -6.03 1.17 20.38
N ASP A 419 -5.93 1.92 21.48
CA ASP A 419 -5.91 1.35 22.82
C ASP A 419 -7.21 0.60 23.13
N LYS A 420 -8.35 1.15 22.67
CA LYS A 420 -9.66 0.50 22.80
C LYS A 420 -9.70 -0.82 22.03
N ALA A 421 -9.22 -0.85 20.78
CA ALA A 421 -9.16 -2.07 19.98
C ALA A 421 -8.27 -3.15 20.66
N VAL A 422 -7.13 -2.74 21.23
CA VAL A 422 -6.22 -3.65 21.94
C VAL A 422 -6.83 -4.17 23.24
N GLN A 423 -7.40 -3.29 24.07
CA GLN A 423 -7.88 -3.64 25.41
C GLN A 423 -9.25 -4.33 25.40
N ASP A 424 -10.21 -3.78 24.65
CA ASP A 424 -11.61 -4.22 24.71
C ASP A 424 -11.90 -5.33 23.70
N LEU A 425 -11.28 -5.26 22.52
CA LEU A 425 -11.51 -6.19 21.42
C LEU A 425 -10.33 -7.14 21.18
N GLN A 426 -9.31 -7.09 22.05
CA GLN A 426 -8.17 -8.00 22.02
C GLN A 426 -7.47 -8.04 20.65
N LEU A 427 -7.27 -6.88 20.02
CA LEU A 427 -6.70 -6.80 18.67
C LEU A 427 -5.38 -7.55 18.53
N LYS A 428 -4.54 -7.59 19.57
CA LYS A 428 -3.24 -8.28 19.53
C LYS A 428 -3.31 -9.80 19.67
N GLU A 429 -4.48 -10.37 19.98
CA GLU A 429 -4.67 -11.81 20.09
C GLU A 429 -4.86 -12.44 18.71
N VAL A 430 -4.36 -13.68 18.56
CA VAL A 430 -4.60 -14.49 17.36
C VAL A 430 -5.96 -15.17 17.49
N ASP A 431 -6.88 -14.89 16.58
CA ASP A 431 -8.18 -15.57 16.52
C ASP A 431 -7.99 -17.09 16.49
N GLN A 432 -8.75 -17.80 17.33
CA GLN A 432 -8.64 -19.25 17.47
C GLN A 432 -8.75 -20.00 16.14
N ARG A 433 -9.58 -19.51 15.20
CA ARG A 433 -9.73 -20.10 13.86
C ARG A 433 -8.43 -20.03 13.08
N ILE A 434 -7.74 -18.90 13.15
CA ILE A 434 -6.45 -18.66 12.49
C ILE A 434 -5.35 -19.52 13.13
N ALA A 435 -5.33 -19.60 14.45
CA ALA A 435 -4.41 -20.49 15.17
C ALA A 435 -4.57 -21.96 14.73
N ASN A 436 -5.81 -22.41 14.49
CA ASN A 436 -6.07 -23.76 13.98
C ASN A 436 -5.53 -23.95 12.54
N TYR A 437 -5.64 -22.93 11.68
CA TYR A 437 -5.18 -23.01 10.30
C TYR A 437 -3.65 -23.02 10.15
N TYR A 438 -2.88 -22.59 11.17
CA TYR A 438 -1.41 -22.57 11.13
C TYR A 438 -0.81 -23.89 10.64
N TYR A 439 -1.31 -25.03 11.10
CA TYR A 439 -0.82 -26.34 10.68
C TYR A 439 -1.43 -26.80 9.35
N ASP A 440 -2.63 -26.34 9.01
CA ASP A 440 -3.30 -26.73 7.77
C ASP A 440 -2.66 -26.08 6.56
N ILE A 441 -2.26 -24.80 6.65
CA ILE A 441 -1.58 -24.11 5.55
C ILE A 441 -0.20 -24.67 5.22
N GLN A 442 0.41 -25.41 6.16
CA GLN A 442 1.68 -26.09 5.97
C GLN A 442 1.52 -27.48 5.33
N LYS A 443 0.32 -28.07 5.39
CA LYS A 443 0.06 -29.38 4.77
C LYS A 443 0.08 -29.22 3.25
N ARG A 444 0.83 -30.12 2.59
CA ARG A 444 0.85 -30.27 1.12
C ARG A 444 1.20 -28.97 0.36
N GLY A 445 1.92 -28.05 1.00
CA GLY A 445 2.30 -26.79 0.37
C GLY A 445 1.15 -25.83 0.08
N PHE A 446 0.03 -25.91 0.83
CA PHE A 446 -1.16 -25.09 0.58
C PHE A 446 -0.83 -23.60 0.44
N ALA A 447 -0.01 -23.02 1.33
CA ALA A 447 0.38 -21.62 1.22
C ALA A 447 1.14 -21.32 -0.09
N GLN A 448 2.05 -22.22 -0.50
CA GLN A 448 2.87 -22.08 -1.69
C GLN A 448 2.08 -22.32 -2.99
N GLU A 449 1.01 -23.11 -2.96
CA GLU A 449 0.16 -23.40 -4.12
C GLU A 449 -1.00 -22.41 -4.24
N THR A 450 -1.74 -22.17 -3.16
CA THR A 450 -2.97 -21.38 -3.14
C THR A 450 -2.70 -19.90 -3.38
N VAL A 451 -1.67 -19.33 -2.76
CA VAL A 451 -1.38 -17.90 -2.91
C VAL A 451 -1.11 -17.57 -4.40
N PRO A 452 -0.20 -18.27 -5.12
CA PRO A 452 -0.03 -18.03 -6.56
C PRO A 452 -1.26 -18.37 -7.40
N GLN A 453 -1.89 -19.53 -7.18
CA GLN A 453 -2.91 -20.05 -8.09
C GLN A 453 -4.30 -19.46 -7.90
N LYS A 454 -4.63 -18.93 -6.71
CA LYS A 454 -5.96 -18.38 -6.39
C LYS A 454 -5.91 -16.87 -6.15
N ILE A 455 -4.94 -16.40 -5.37
CA ILE A 455 -4.84 -14.99 -5.01
C ILE A 455 -4.23 -14.20 -6.17
N PHE A 456 -3.06 -14.59 -6.68
CA PHE A 456 -2.43 -13.81 -7.76
C PHE A 456 -3.04 -14.05 -9.14
N SER A 457 -3.73 -15.18 -9.38
CA SER A 457 -4.44 -15.39 -10.65
C SER A 457 -5.78 -14.64 -10.75
N GLY A 458 -6.31 -14.17 -9.61
CA GLY A 458 -7.67 -13.62 -9.49
C GLY A 458 -8.79 -14.67 -9.45
N ALA A 459 -8.51 -15.97 -9.63
CA ALA A 459 -9.52 -17.02 -9.72
C ALA A 459 -10.21 -17.37 -8.38
N GLY A 460 -9.67 -16.89 -7.25
CA GLY A 460 -10.27 -17.11 -5.93
C GLY A 460 -11.21 -16.01 -5.46
N TYR A 461 -11.37 -14.92 -6.21
CA TYR A 461 -12.18 -13.76 -5.83
C TYR A 461 -13.65 -13.95 -6.18
N LEU A 462 -14.27 -15.03 -5.69
CA LEU A 462 -15.62 -15.42 -6.12
C LEU A 462 -16.66 -14.32 -5.78
N PRO A 463 -17.54 -13.93 -6.73
CA PRO A 463 -18.55 -12.91 -6.47
C PRO A 463 -19.59 -13.38 -5.45
N PHE A 464 -20.27 -12.43 -4.81
CA PHE A 464 -21.53 -12.69 -4.12
C PHE A 464 -22.61 -13.06 -5.14
N GLY A 465 -23.42 -14.06 -4.82
CA GLY A 465 -24.52 -14.49 -5.68
C GLY A 465 -25.64 -13.47 -5.77
N GLU A 466 -26.45 -13.55 -6.82
CA GLU A 466 -27.57 -12.61 -7.09
C GLU A 466 -28.60 -12.52 -5.94
N LYS A 467 -28.71 -13.58 -5.13
CA LYS A 467 -29.61 -13.68 -3.99
C LYS A 467 -28.90 -13.51 -2.64
N ALA A 468 -27.66 -13.03 -2.65
CA ALA A 468 -26.94 -12.73 -1.41
C ALA A 468 -27.70 -11.67 -0.61
N ASP A 469 -27.82 -11.89 0.70
CA ASP A 469 -28.38 -10.91 1.62
C ASP A 469 -27.26 -9.96 2.06
N ILE A 470 -27.47 -8.66 1.89
CA ILE A 470 -26.52 -7.62 2.32
C ILE A 470 -26.27 -7.66 3.84
N ARG A 471 -27.19 -8.25 4.60
CA ARG A 471 -27.13 -8.42 6.07
C ARG A 471 -26.61 -9.80 6.49
N ALA A 472 -26.13 -10.62 5.55
CA ALA A 472 -25.54 -11.90 5.89
C ALA A 472 -24.23 -11.69 6.67
N SER A 473 -24.34 -11.78 7.99
CA SER A 473 -23.23 -11.62 8.94
C SER A 473 -22.93 -12.93 9.68
N LYS A 474 -21.70 -13.05 10.17
CA LYS A 474 -21.32 -14.09 11.14
C LYS A 474 -22.13 -14.01 12.44
N ALA A 475 -22.70 -12.86 12.76
CA ALA A 475 -23.53 -12.66 13.94
C ALA A 475 -25.02 -12.94 13.69
N SER A 476 -25.41 -13.40 12.50
CA SER A 476 -26.82 -13.61 12.13
C SER A 476 -27.58 -14.60 13.02
N TRP A 477 -26.89 -15.48 13.76
CA TRP A 477 -27.52 -16.37 14.75
C TRP A 477 -27.83 -15.70 16.11
N LEU A 478 -27.40 -14.45 16.32
CA LEU A 478 -27.63 -13.71 17.57
C LEU A 478 -28.89 -12.82 17.54
N PHE A 479 -29.58 -12.74 16.41
CA PHE A 479 -30.75 -11.87 16.21
C PHE A 479 -31.99 -12.62 15.73
#